data_AF-A0A1S2R1E8-F1
#
_entry.id   AF-A0A1S2R1E8-F1
#
_cell.length_a   1.000
_cell.length_b   1.000
_cell.length_c   1.000
_cell.angle_alpha   90.00
_cell.angle_beta   90.00
_cell.angle_gamma   90.00
#
_symmetry.space_group_name_H-M   'P 1'
#
loop_
_entity.id
_entity.type
_entity.pdbx_description
1 polymer ?
#
loop_
_entity_poly.entity_id
_entity_poly.type
_entity_poly.pdbx_seq_one_letter_code
_entity_poly.pdbx_strand_id
1 'polypeptide(L)'
;MNGIRKNHLGISLPFDFIILILIDAAAAVYGENNGLVWLLFILLHIVCAAGYVNRRSFQKPGHLEPCIPGGYGVTDAEGKILTLNEAGKQILGIESGEGFAGIWDVTDRDGKVKKTCPILLGLENHAAGQKEIIGLKSKKTGRIEKWLIVQWQPFSSSAGSSRTALSFTEITEVMRVDHLLKEKNKQLQNLSLTDGLTEIPNRRYFDILIKELWREMKDKKGDLSLIMLDIDCFKSYNDTYGHIEGDACLRSTAEALKKAAGEKGTVFRYGGEEFAVLLPYTDYRSGRKLTEELMSAVENLRITHESSFHKPYVTVSAGIATIRPNMPETLQDFIQLADDRLYESKRNRSYRTESVLTK
;
A
#
# COMPACT_ATOMS: atom_id res chain seq x y z
N MET A 1 -52.26 -12.19 62.84
CA MET A 1 -52.46 -11.06 61.92
C MET A 1 -51.09 -10.49 61.59
N ASN A 2 -50.51 -10.93 60.47
CA ASN A 2 -50.26 -10.14 59.24
C ASN A 2 -49.07 -9.16 59.45
N GLY A 3 -47.88 -9.38 58.91
CA GLY A 3 -47.54 -9.90 57.59
C GLY A 3 -47.54 -8.75 56.59
N ILE A 4 -46.44 -8.00 56.48
CA ILE A 4 -46.27 -6.94 55.48
C ILE A 4 -45.18 -7.34 54.48
N ARG A 5 -45.58 -7.27 53.22
CA ARG A 5 -45.01 -7.87 52.01
C ARG A 5 -43.65 -7.29 51.62
N LYS A 6 -42.72 -8.18 51.23
CA LYS A 6 -41.61 -7.85 50.33
C LYS A 6 -42.18 -7.67 48.91
N ASN A 7 -42.01 -6.49 48.34
CA ASN A 7 -42.11 -6.30 46.89
C ASN A 7 -40.70 -6.37 46.31
N HIS A 8 -40.43 -7.44 45.57
CA HIS A 8 -39.30 -7.53 44.67
C HIS A 8 -39.58 -6.67 43.43
N LEU A 9 -38.72 -5.69 43.15
CA LEU A 9 -38.52 -5.15 41.81
C LEU A 9 -37.08 -5.49 41.42
N GLY A 10 -36.95 -6.50 40.56
CA GLY A 10 -35.70 -6.87 39.93
C GLY A 10 -35.42 -5.94 38.76
N ILE A 11 -34.21 -5.40 38.72
CA ILE A 11 -33.51 -5.02 37.49
C ILE A 11 -32.06 -5.43 37.71
N SER A 12 -31.68 -6.57 37.13
CA SER A 12 -30.29 -7.02 37.03
C SER A 12 -29.67 -6.42 35.76
N LEU A 13 -28.57 -5.68 35.91
CA LEU A 13 -27.60 -5.52 34.82
C LEU A 13 -26.44 -6.49 35.08
N PRO A 14 -25.93 -7.22 34.08
CA PRO A 14 -24.99 -8.31 34.29
C PRO A 14 -23.57 -7.78 34.56
N PHE A 15 -22.84 -8.48 35.42
CA PHE A 15 -21.43 -8.27 35.78
C PHE A 15 -20.50 -8.29 34.54
N ASP A 16 -20.95 -8.92 33.44
CA ASP A 16 -20.25 -9.03 32.15
C ASP A 16 -20.11 -7.69 31.41
N PHE A 17 -20.94 -6.69 31.73
CA PHE A 17 -20.93 -5.37 31.09
C PHE A 17 -19.80 -4.46 31.58
N ILE A 18 -19.23 -4.75 32.76
CA ILE A 18 -18.10 -4.01 33.34
C ILE A 18 -16.75 -4.55 32.83
N ILE A 19 -16.71 -5.84 32.47
CA ILE A 19 -15.52 -6.54 31.98
C ILE A 19 -15.11 -6.02 30.59
N LEU A 20 -16.07 -5.73 29.71
CA LEU A 20 -15.81 -5.24 28.35
C LEU A 20 -15.26 -3.80 28.28
N ILE A 21 -15.60 -2.94 29.25
CA ILE A 21 -15.10 -1.56 29.32
C ILE A 21 -13.63 -1.52 29.81
N LEU A 22 -13.21 -2.51 30.62
CA LEU A 22 -11.84 -2.59 31.17
C LEU A 22 -10.83 -3.22 30.19
N ILE A 23 -11.30 -4.01 29.23
CA ILE A 23 -10.46 -4.63 28.20
C ILE A 23 -9.93 -3.59 27.20
N ASP A 24 -10.72 -2.55 26.90
CA ASP A 24 -10.40 -1.54 25.88
C ASP A 24 -9.33 -0.51 26.35
N ALA A 25 -9.23 -0.27 27.67
CA ALA A 25 -8.19 0.60 28.25
C ALA A 25 -6.83 -0.11 28.43
N ALA A 26 -6.84 -1.44 28.61
CA ALA A 26 -5.64 -2.23 28.86
C ALA A 26 -4.86 -2.56 27.56
N ALA A 27 -5.56 -2.69 26.44
CA ALA A 27 -4.95 -2.98 25.13
C ALA A 27 -4.19 -1.79 24.51
N ALA A 28 -4.41 -0.57 24.99
CA ALA A 28 -3.84 0.65 24.42
C ALA A 28 -2.42 1.00 24.90
N VAL A 29 -1.87 0.34 25.93
CA VAL A 29 -0.66 0.84 26.63
C VAL A 29 0.55 -0.10 26.61
N TYR A 30 0.43 -1.43 26.46
CA TYR A 30 1.60 -2.32 26.50
C TYR A 30 1.56 -3.46 25.50
N GLY A 31 2.55 -3.46 24.60
CA GLY A 31 2.93 -4.62 23.81
C GLY A 31 3.59 -5.70 24.66
N GLU A 32 3.28 -6.95 24.32
CA GLU A 32 4.05 -8.18 24.55
C GLU A 32 4.79 -8.32 25.90
N ASN A 33 4.05 -8.51 27.00
CA ASN A 33 4.51 -9.40 28.10
C ASN A 33 3.42 -9.72 29.12
N ASN A 34 2.97 -10.98 29.14
CA ASN A 34 1.72 -11.43 29.77
C ASN A 34 1.77 -11.64 31.30
N GLY A 35 2.89 -11.37 31.99
CA GLY A 35 3.01 -11.65 33.43
C GLY A 35 2.80 -10.43 34.35
N LEU A 36 3.36 -9.28 33.99
CA LEU A 36 3.34 -8.06 34.82
C LEU A 36 2.00 -7.30 34.69
N VAL A 37 1.30 -7.45 33.57
CA VAL A 37 -0.04 -6.88 33.33
C VAL A 37 -1.07 -7.43 34.31
N TRP A 38 -0.98 -8.72 34.67
CA TRP A 38 -1.86 -9.35 35.67
C TRP A 38 -1.60 -8.86 37.10
N LEU A 39 -0.35 -8.52 37.42
CA LEU A 39 0.02 -7.97 38.73
C LEU A 39 -0.43 -6.52 38.93
N LEU A 40 -0.34 -5.68 37.88
CA LEU A 40 -0.94 -4.35 37.87
C LEU A 40 -2.49 -4.41 37.91
N PHE A 41 -3.09 -5.43 37.29
CA PHE A 41 -4.52 -5.75 37.33
C PHE A 41 -5.03 -5.96 38.76
N ILE A 42 -4.27 -6.71 39.57
CA ILE A 42 -4.60 -7.04 40.96
C ILE A 42 -4.36 -5.84 41.89
N LEU A 43 -3.28 -5.07 41.66
CA LEU A 43 -2.98 -3.85 42.42
C LEU A 43 -4.03 -2.75 42.21
N LEU A 44 -4.52 -2.57 40.97
CA LEU A 44 -5.60 -1.62 40.67
C LEU A 44 -6.93 -2.07 41.32
N HIS A 45 -7.17 -3.37 41.41
CA HIS A 45 -8.32 -3.95 42.12
C HIS A 45 -8.27 -3.72 43.64
N ILE A 46 -7.08 -3.81 44.26
CA ILE A 46 -6.92 -3.56 45.70
C ILE A 46 -7.08 -2.07 46.04
N VAL A 47 -6.56 -1.17 45.19
CA VAL A 47 -6.71 0.28 45.36
C VAL A 47 -8.17 0.74 45.15
N CYS A 48 -8.88 0.14 44.18
CA CYS A 48 -10.31 0.39 44.00
C CYS A 48 -11.19 -0.26 45.07
N ALA A 49 -10.77 -1.38 45.67
CA ALA A 49 -11.51 -2.06 46.73
C ALA A 49 -11.37 -1.40 48.12
N ALA A 50 -10.34 -0.58 48.36
CA ALA A 50 -9.97 -0.15 49.71
C ALA A 50 -10.26 1.31 50.11
N GLY A 51 -10.75 2.24 49.27
CA GLY A 51 -10.97 3.58 49.86
C GLY A 51 -11.54 4.78 49.13
N TYR A 52 -11.74 4.80 47.81
CA TYR A 52 -12.17 6.05 47.17
C TYR A 52 -13.25 5.80 46.12
N VAL A 53 -14.48 6.19 46.48
CA VAL A 53 -15.55 6.76 45.65
C VAL A 53 -16.90 6.30 46.19
N ASN A 54 -17.70 7.31 46.54
CA ASN A 54 -18.92 7.23 47.33
C ASN A 54 -20.01 6.40 46.61
N ARG A 55 -20.65 5.45 47.33
CA ARG A 55 -21.66 4.49 46.83
C ARG A 55 -22.94 5.08 46.22
N ARG A 56 -23.09 6.41 46.14
CA ARG A 56 -24.30 7.08 45.65
C ARG A 56 -24.37 7.29 44.12
N SER A 57 -23.26 7.15 43.41
CA SER A 57 -23.20 7.50 41.97
C SER A 57 -23.63 6.38 41.00
N PHE A 58 -23.85 5.15 41.48
CA PHE A 58 -24.14 3.97 40.64
C PHE A 58 -25.64 3.72 40.35
N GLN A 59 -26.55 4.61 40.74
CA GLN A 59 -27.99 4.40 40.55
C GLN A 59 -28.51 4.70 39.13
N LYS A 60 -27.68 5.16 38.19
CA LYS A 60 -28.10 5.42 36.80
C LYS A 60 -27.08 4.91 35.77
N PRO A 61 -27.40 3.85 35.00
CA PRO A 61 -26.52 3.27 33.97
C PRO A 61 -26.10 4.22 32.83
N GLY A 62 -26.79 5.35 32.64
CA GLY A 62 -26.58 6.24 31.48
C GLY A 62 -25.46 7.28 31.58
N HIS A 63 -24.66 7.31 32.65
CA HIS A 63 -23.65 8.37 32.84
C HIS A 63 -22.25 8.06 32.27
N LEU A 64 -21.95 6.80 31.90
CA LEU A 64 -20.64 6.38 31.37
C LEU A 64 -20.58 6.32 29.83
N GLU A 65 -21.74 6.23 29.16
CA GLU A 65 -21.84 6.19 27.69
C GLU A 65 -21.29 7.42 26.92
N PRO A 66 -21.35 8.67 27.42
CA PRO A 66 -20.95 9.84 26.62
C PRO A 66 -19.44 9.96 26.34
N CYS A 67 -18.60 9.13 26.97
CA CYS A 67 -17.14 9.33 26.97
C CYS A 67 -16.38 8.38 26.03
N ILE A 68 -17.05 7.46 25.32
CA ILE A 68 -16.38 6.50 24.44
C ILE A 68 -16.62 6.90 22.97
N PRO A 69 -15.57 7.31 22.22
CA PRO A 69 -15.71 7.89 20.87
C PRO A 69 -16.04 6.87 19.75
N GLY A 70 -16.18 5.59 20.09
CA GLY A 70 -16.52 4.51 19.16
C GLY A 70 -17.94 3.95 19.38
N GLY A 71 -18.43 3.22 18.38
CA GLY A 71 -19.64 2.43 18.51
C GLY A 71 -19.35 1.06 19.12
N TYR A 72 -20.15 0.66 20.10
CA TYR A 72 -20.03 -0.63 20.80
C TYR A 72 -21.41 -1.26 20.88
N GLY A 73 -21.49 -2.55 20.57
CA GLY A 73 -22.76 -3.25 20.54
C GLY A 73 -22.64 -4.76 20.64
N VAL A 74 -23.80 -5.40 20.66
CA VAL A 74 -23.92 -6.85 20.64
C VAL A 74 -24.95 -7.22 19.57
N THR A 75 -24.64 -8.24 18.78
CA THR A 75 -25.59 -8.83 17.82
C THR A 75 -25.99 -10.25 18.23
N ASP A 76 -27.13 -10.70 17.73
CA ASP A 76 -27.48 -12.13 17.72
C ASP A 76 -26.69 -12.90 16.65
N ALA A 77 -26.99 -14.19 16.51
CA ALA A 77 -26.31 -15.10 15.58
C ALA A 77 -26.58 -14.73 14.11
N GLU A 78 -27.70 -14.06 13.84
CA GLU A 78 -28.12 -13.59 12.53
C GLU A 78 -27.61 -12.16 12.24
N GLY A 79 -26.85 -11.56 13.16
CA GLY A 79 -26.24 -10.24 13.04
C GLY A 79 -27.19 -9.06 13.17
N LYS A 80 -28.37 -9.27 13.75
CA LYS A 80 -29.27 -8.20 14.18
C LYS A 80 -28.71 -7.57 15.45
N ILE A 81 -28.72 -6.24 15.49
CA ILE A 81 -28.22 -5.46 16.62
C ILE A 81 -29.19 -5.60 17.80
N LEU A 82 -28.73 -6.24 18.87
CA LEU A 82 -29.46 -6.35 20.13
C LEU A 82 -29.25 -5.12 21.01
N THR A 83 -28.01 -4.62 21.06
CA THR A 83 -27.63 -3.45 21.83
C THR A 83 -26.60 -2.64 21.07
N LEU A 84 -26.68 -1.31 21.18
CA LEU A 84 -25.73 -0.37 20.59
C LEU A 84 -25.72 0.89 21.46
N ASN A 85 -24.53 1.35 21.83
CA ASN A 85 -24.37 2.61 22.56
C ASN A 85 -24.75 3.83 21.71
N GLU A 86 -24.97 4.98 22.35
CA GLU A 86 -25.39 6.22 21.67
C GLU A 86 -24.40 6.69 20.60
N ALA A 87 -23.09 6.57 20.84
CA ALA A 87 -22.08 6.91 19.83
C ALA A 87 -22.19 6.01 18.59
N GLY A 88 -22.44 4.70 18.77
CA GLY A 88 -22.67 3.78 17.66
C GLY A 88 -23.94 4.11 16.87
N LYS A 89 -25.03 4.47 17.54
CA LYS A 89 -26.27 4.92 16.90
C LYS A 89 -26.04 6.18 16.05
N GLN A 90 -25.30 7.15 16.59
CA GLN A 90 -24.95 8.38 15.87
C GLN A 90 -24.06 8.13 14.65
N ILE A 91 -23.03 7.28 14.79
CA ILE A 91 -22.12 6.94 13.69
C ILE A 91 -22.86 6.20 12.56
N LEU A 92 -23.71 5.24 12.90
CA LEU A 92 -24.42 4.42 11.91
C LEU A 92 -25.71 5.05 11.38
N GLY A 93 -26.26 6.02 12.11
CA GLY A 93 -27.55 6.65 11.80
C GLY A 93 -28.74 5.68 11.93
N ILE A 94 -28.65 4.70 12.83
CA ILE A 94 -29.66 3.66 13.05
C ILE A 94 -30.05 3.59 14.53
N GLU A 95 -31.31 3.24 14.79
CA GLU A 95 -31.80 2.98 16.14
C GLU A 95 -31.60 1.51 16.55
N SER A 96 -31.61 1.25 17.86
CA SER A 96 -31.54 -0.11 18.39
C SER A 96 -32.73 -0.96 17.93
N GLY A 97 -32.46 -2.11 17.28
CA GLY A 97 -33.45 -3.02 16.72
C GLY A 97 -33.48 -3.07 15.19
N GLU A 98 -32.81 -2.13 14.51
CA GLU A 98 -32.57 -2.15 13.06
C GLU A 98 -31.27 -2.89 12.72
N GLY A 99 -31.26 -3.62 11.60
CA GLY A 99 -30.08 -4.34 11.12
C GLY A 99 -29.20 -3.48 10.19
N PHE A 100 -27.89 -3.74 10.19
CA PHE A 100 -26.93 -3.12 9.26
C PHE A 100 -27.35 -3.20 7.78
N ALA A 101 -28.10 -4.25 7.41
CA ALA A 101 -28.49 -4.56 6.03
C ALA A 101 -29.57 -3.65 5.43
N GLY A 102 -30.27 -2.84 6.22
CA GLY A 102 -31.39 -2.01 5.73
C GLY A 102 -30.96 -0.79 4.91
N ILE A 103 -29.87 -0.14 5.31
CA ILE A 103 -29.48 1.21 4.83
C ILE A 103 -28.15 1.20 4.08
N TRP A 104 -27.24 0.29 4.47
CA TRP A 104 -25.85 0.26 4.00
C TRP A 104 -25.55 -1.03 3.24
N ASP A 105 -24.80 -0.92 2.14
CA ASP A 105 -24.00 -1.99 1.58
C ASP A 105 -22.60 -1.92 2.18
N VAL A 106 -22.02 -3.06 2.54
CA VAL A 106 -20.68 -3.09 3.14
C VAL A 106 -19.64 -3.43 2.09
N THR A 107 -18.58 -2.63 2.03
CA THR A 107 -17.47 -2.82 1.10
C THR A 107 -16.20 -3.21 1.84
N ASP A 108 -15.27 -3.85 1.13
CA ASP A 108 -13.88 -3.93 1.56
C ASP A 108 -13.16 -2.58 1.45
N ARG A 109 -11.86 -2.57 1.77
CA ARG A 109 -10.96 -1.41 1.68
C ARG A 109 -10.87 -0.84 0.26
N ASP A 110 -11.08 -1.67 -0.75
CA ASP A 110 -11.01 -1.28 -2.17
C ASP A 110 -12.37 -0.86 -2.73
N GLY A 111 -13.42 -0.82 -1.89
CA GLY A 111 -14.76 -0.40 -2.27
C GLY A 111 -15.57 -1.47 -2.99
N LYS A 112 -15.08 -2.72 -3.03
CA LYS A 112 -15.84 -3.84 -3.59
C LYS A 112 -16.91 -4.29 -2.59
N VAL A 113 -18.15 -4.32 -3.06
CA VAL A 113 -19.29 -4.74 -2.23
C VAL A 113 -19.10 -6.19 -1.83
N LYS A 114 -19.08 -6.45 -0.52
CA LYS A 114 -19.08 -7.80 0.03
C LYS A 114 -20.52 -8.32 0.04
N LYS A 115 -20.72 -9.57 -0.38
CA LYS A 115 -22.04 -10.23 -0.37
C LYS A 115 -22.63 -10.37 1.04
N THR A 116 -21.75 -10.44 2.04
CA THR A 116 -22.08 -10.57 3.46
C THR A 116 -21.22 -9.57 4.22
N CYS A 117 -21.80 -8.79 5.15
CA CYS A 117 -21.06 -7.82 5.97
C CYS A 117 -19.92 -8.56 6.71
N PRO A 118 -18.70 -8.01 6.87
CA PRO A 118 -17.63 -8.64 7.65
C PRO A 118 -18.02 -8.97 9.09
N ILE A 119 -18.88 -8.15 9.71
CA ILE A 119 -19.47 -8.44 11.02
C ILE A 119 -20.35 -9.70 10.94
N LEU A 120 -21.08 -9.89 9.83
CA LEU A 120 -21.87 -11.10 9.52
C LEU A 120 -20.99 -12.29 9.11
N LEU A 121 -19.85 -12.07 8.43
CA LEU A 121 -18.89 -13.14 8.07
C LEU A 121 -18.10 -13.65 9.29
N GLY A 122 -17.83 -12.77 10.25
CA GLY A 122 -17.29 -13.12 11.56
C GLY A 122 -18.25 -13.94 12.41
N LEU A 123 -19.55 -13.62 12.31
CA LEU A 123 -20.66 -14.39 12.87
C LEU A 123 -20.81 -15.77 12.20
N GLU A 124 -20.72 -15.85 10.88
CA GLU A 124 -20.85 -17.11 10.12
C GLU A 124 -19.68 -18.09 10.35
N ASN A 125 -18.47 -17.60 10.60
CA ASN A 125 -17.27 -18.43 10.76
C ASN A 125 -16.83 -18.65 12.22
N HIS A 126 -17.55 -18.11 13.20
CA HIS A 126 -17.17 -18.14 14.63
C HIS A 126 -15.73 -17.68 14.93
N ALA A 127 -15.19 -16.77 14.11
CA ALA A 127 -13.81 -16.29 14.23
C ALA A 127 -13.79 -14.85 14.76
N ALA A 128 -12.86 -14.55 15.67
CA ALA A 128 -12.60 -13.17 16.08
C ALA A 128 -11.94 -12.39 14.94
N GLY A 129 -12.32 -11.13 14.77
CA GLY A 129 -11.71 -10.21 13.80
C GLY A 129 -11.19 -8.98 14.52
N GLN A 130 -10.00 -8.53 14.13
CA GLN A 130 -9.37 -7.34 14.69
C GLN A 130 -9.00 -6.36 13.59
N LYS A 131 -9.32 -5.08 13.81
CA LYS A 131 -8.86 -3.94 13.00
C LYS A 131 -9.18 -4.03 11.50
N GLU A 132 -10.29 -4.64 11.11
CA GLU A 132 -10.70 -4.66 9.70
C GLU A 132 -11.26 -3.30 9.27
N ILE A 133 -10.87 -2.82 8.10
CA ILE A 133 -11.42 -1.59 7.52
C ILE A 133 -12.56 -1.95 6.57
N ILE A 134 -13.74 -1.35 6.80
CA ILE A 134 -14.92 -1.52 5.97
C ILE A 134 -15.47 -0.17 5.51
N GLY A 135 -16.02 -0.14 4.30
CA GLY A 135 -16.77 1.02 3.80
C GLY A 135 -18.27 0.79 3.95
N LEU A 136 -18.99 1.80 4.42
CA LEU A 136 -20.45 1.84 4.41
C LEU A 136 -20.93 2.63 3.20
N LYS A 137 -21.45 1.91 2.22
CA LYS A 137 -22.00 2.45 0.98
C LYS A 137 -23.50 2.65 1.12
N SER A 138 -23.96 3.89 0.99
CA SER A 138 -25.38 4.21 1.10
C SER A 138 -26.15 3.63 -0.08
N LYS A 139 -27.21 2.88 0.21
CA LYS A 139 -28.11 2.33 -0.83
C LYS A 139 -28.87 3.41 -1.59
N LYS A 140 -29.04 4.60 -1.00
CA LYS A 140 -29.72 5.74 -1.63
C LYS A 140 -28.84 6.47 -2.63
N THR A 141 -27.59 6.72 -2.26
CA THR A 141 -26.66 7.53 -3.08
C THR A 141 -25.71 6.68 -3.92
N GLY A 142 -25.55 5.40 -3.59
CA GLY A 142 -24.60 4.49 -4.22
C GLY A 142 -23.14 4.85 -3.93
N ARG A 143 -22.86 5.72 -2.96
CA ARG A 143 -21.50 6.15 -2.60
C ARG A 143 -21.11 5.64 -1.21
N ILE A 144 -19.82 5.44 -1.00
CA ILE A 144 -19.28 5.18 0.34
C ILE A 144 -19.34 6.50 1.11
N GLU A 145 -20.12 6.53 2.18
CA GLU A 145 -20.31 7.74 2.99
C GLU A 145 -19.49 7.68 4.29
N LYS A 146 -19.20 6.47 4.78
CA LYS A 146 -18.44 6.26 6.00
C LYS A 146 -17.43 5.15 5.85
N TRP A 147 -16.29 5.31 6.53
CA TRP A 147 -15.31 4.24 6.70
C TRP A 147 -15.21 3.90 8.17
N LEU A 148 -15.26 2.60 8.49
CA LEU A 148 -15.14 2.11 9.85
C LEU A 148 -13.93 1.19 9.95
N ILE A 149 -13.21 1.29 11.06
CA ILE A 149 -12.38 0.19 11.53
C ILE A 149 -13.22 -0.61 12.52
N VAL A 150 -13.34 -1.91 12.30
CA VAL A 150 -14.22 -2.80 13.05
C VAL A 150 -13.43 -3.94 13.68
N GLN A 151 -13.86 -4.34 14.86
CA GLN A 151 -13.39 -5.52 15.56
C GLN A 151 -14.58 -6.24 16.19
N TRP A 152 -14.48 -7.56 16.29
CA TRP A 152 -15.57 -8.36 16.82
C TRP A 152 -15.06 -9.64 17.50
N GLN A 153 -15.80 -10.06 18.52
CA GLN A 153 -15.51 -11.24 19.32
C GLN A 153 -16.80 -12.05 19.53
N PRO A 154 -16.89 -13.29 19.03
CA PRO A 154 -18.01 -14.17 19.33
C PRO A 154 -17.95 -14.65 20.78
N PHE A 155 -19.11 -14.84 21.41
CA PHE A 155 -19.28 -15.39 22.75
C PHE A 155 -20.61 -16.13 22.89
N SER A 156 -20.72 -17.03 23.87
CA SER A 156 -21.97 -17.73 24.18
C SER A 156 -22.71 -17.04 25.32
N SER A 157 -24.01 -16.82 25.13
CA SER A 157 -24.92 -16.37 26.18
C SER A 157 -25.09 -17.44 27.28
N SER A 158 -25.50 -17.03 28.48
CA SER A 158 -25.91 -17.95 29.57
C SER A 158 -27.07 -18.88 29.19
N ALA A 159 -27.86 -18.49 28.17
CA ALA A 159 -28.91 -19.32 27.57
C ALA A 159 -28.42 -20.25 26.44
N GLY A 160 -27.10 -20.32 26.19
CA GLY A 160 -26.49 -21.15 25.15
C GLY A 160 -26.52 -20.57 23.72
N SER A 161 -27.17 -19.42 23.51
CA SER A 161 -27.21 -18.77 22.19
C SER A 161 -25.88 -18.09 21.84
N SER A 162 -25.40 -18.28 20.61
CA SER A 162 -24.24 -17.57 20.07
C SER A 162 -24.53 -16.07 19.88
N ARG A 163 -23.61 -15.22 20.28
CA ARG A 163 -23.66 -13.75 20.16
C ARG A 163 -22.30 -13.21 19.77
N THR A 164 -22.27 -11.97 19.28
CA THR A 164 -21.01 -11.30 18.95
C THR A 164 -20.97 -9.92 19.56
N ALA A 165 -19.91 -9.63 20.31
CA ALA A 165 -19.56 -8.29 20.73
C ALA A 165 -18.85 -7.61 19.57
N LEU A 166 -19.23 -6.39 19.24
CA LEU A 166 -18.62 -5.58 18.20
C LEU A 166 -18.20 -4.24 18.75
N SER A 167 -17.08 -3.74 18.26
CA SER A 167 -16.75 -2.33 18.37
C SER A 167 -16.23 -1.79 17.05
N PHE A 168 -16.47 -0.50 16.84
CA PHE A 168 -16.06 0.17 15.63
C PHE A 168 -15.76 1.64 15.87
N THR A 169 -14.86 2.19 15.06
CA THR A 169 -14.52 3.60 15.08
C THR A 169 -14.62 4.16 13.67
N GLU A 170 -15.21 5.34 13.54
CA GLU A 170 -15.26 6.04 12.26
C GLU A 170 -13.88 6.58 11.89
N ILE A 171 -13.39 6.21 10.71
CA ILE A 171 -12.10 6.61 10.14
C ILE A 171 -12.27 7.30 8.79
N THR A 172 -13.45 7.85 8.50
CA THR A 172 -13.79 8.52 7.24
C THR A 172 -12.80 9.63 6.91
N GLU A 173 -12.50 10.52 7.87
CA GLU A 173 -11.54 11.61 7.68
C GLU A 173 -10.11 11.09 7.50
N VAL A 174 -9.73 10.02 8.20
CA VAL A 174 -8.40 9.40 8.03
C VAL A 174 -8.24 8.85 6.61
N MET A 175 -9.25 8.13 6.10
CA MET A 175 -9.26 7.59 4.74
C MET A 175 -9.26 8.70 3.68
N ARG A 176 -9.97 9.81 3.93
CA ARG A 176 -9.98 10.98 3.07
C ARG A 176 -8.59 11.62 2.97
N VAL A 177 -7.92 11.80 4.10
CA VAL A 177 -6.56 12.37 4.15
C VAL A 177 -5.56 11.43 3.49
N ASP A 178 -5.61 10.11 3.73
CA ASP A 178 -4.76 9.12 3.06
C ASP A 178 -4.94 9.16 1.53
N HIS A 179 -6.18 9.22 1.06
CA HIS A 179 -6.46 9.33 -0.38
C HIS A 179 -5.90 10.63 -0.98
N LEU A 180 -6.13 11.77 -0.31
CA LEU A 180 -5.61 13.06 -0.75
C LEU A 180 -4.07 13.08 -0.76
N LEU A 181 -3.42 12.52 0.26
CA LEU A 181 -1.97 12.39 0.32
C LEU A 181 -1.43 11.56 -0.84
N LYS A 182 -2.07 10.42 -1.14
CA LYS A 182 -1.70 9.58 -2.29
C LYS A 182 -1.85 10.32 -3.60
N GLU A 183 -2.94 11.06 -3.79
CA GLU A 183 -3.17 11.85 -4.99
C GLU A 183 -2.12 12.96 -5.13
N LYS A 184 -1.81 13.67 -4.04
CA LYS A 184 -0.80 14.73 -4.03
C LYS A 184 0.60 14.18 -4.25
N ASN A 185 0.95 13.05 -3.65
CA ASN A 185 2.21 12.37 -3.92
C ASN A 185 2.32 11.94 -5.38
N LYS A 186 1.24 11.43 -5.98
CA LYS A 186 1.21 11.12 -7.41
C LYS A 186 1.39 12.38 -8.26
N GLN A 187 0.76 13.49 -7.89
CA GLN A 187 0.94 14.79 -8.56
C GLN A 187 2.39 15.30 -8.44
N LEU A 188 3.02 15.17 -7.26
CA LEU A 188 4.41 15.53 -7.04
C LEU A 188 5.38 14.61 -7.80
N GLN A 189 5.12 13.30 -7.82
CA GLN A 189 5.87 12.34 -8.64
C GLN A 189 5.74 12.68 -10.13
N ASN A 190 4.55 13.07 -10.59
CA ASN A 190 4.33 13.57 -11.95
C ASN A 190 5.10 14.87 -12.24
N LEU A 191 5.45 15.65 -11.22
CA LEU A 191 6.31 16.85 -11.33
C LEU A 191 7.79 16.56 -11.09
N SER A 192 8.15 15.39 -10.57
CA SER A 192 9.55 14.96 -10.38
C SER A 192 10.19 14.53 -11.69
N LEU A 193 11.36 15.08 -12.02
CA LEU A 193 12.19 14.67 -13.16
C LEU A 193 13.11 13.48 -12.82
N THR A 194 13.05 13.02 -11.58
CA THR A 194 13.85 11.92 -11.03
C THR A 194 12.95 10.71 -10.71
N ASP A 195 13.46 9.51 -10.93
CA ASP A 195 12.84 8.26 -10.52
C ASP A 195 13.06 8.02 -9.02
N GLY A 196 11.98 7.80 -8.26
CA GLY A 196 12.05 7.71 -6.79
C GLY A 196 12.58 6.39 -6.23
N LEU A 197 12.94 5.42 -7.08
CA LEU A 197 13.62 4.19 -6.63
C LEU A 197 15.12 4.28 -6.89
N THR A 198 15.48 4.70 -8.09
CA THR A 198 16.87 4.66 -8.59
C THR A 198 17.61 5.98 -8.44
N GLU A 199 16.90 7.08 -8.12
CA GLU A 199 17.46 8.44 -7.95
C GLU A 199 18.22 8.97 -9.18
N ILE A 200 17.99 8.34 -10.34
CA ILE A 200 18.41 8.85 -11.65
C ILE A 200 17.22 9.52 -12.34
N PRO A 201 17.45 10.36 -13.35
CA PRO A 201 16.35 10.93 -14.09
C PRO A 201 15.38 9.91 -14.67
N ASN A 202 14.10 10.27 -14.73
CA ASN A 202 13.05 9.38 -15.23
C ASN A 202 12.76 9.61 -16.73
N ARG A 203 11.91 8.76 -17.31
CA ARG A 203 11.44 8.88 -18.69
C ARG A 203 10.90 10.26 -19.05
N ARG A 204 10.27 10.97 -18.11
CA ARG A 204 9.75 12.30 -18.41
C ARG A 204 10.89 13.30 -18.64
N TYR A 205 11.97 13.23 -17.86
CA TYR A 205 13.15 14.05 -18.15
C TYR A 205 13.82 13.65 -19.46
N PHE A 206 13.85 12.34 -19.77
CA PHE A 206 14.31 11.86 -21.07
C PHE A 206 13.52 12.51 -22.22
N ASP A 207 12.19 12.47 -22.17
CA ASP A 207 11.30 13.01 -23.21
C ASP A 207 11.47 14.52 -23.42
N ILE A 208 11.88 15.25 -22.38
CA ILE A 208 12.21 16.68 -22.44
C ILE A 208 13.60 16.84 -23.06
N LEU A 209 14.63 16.23 -22.46
CA LEU A 209 16.02 16.44 -22.84
C LEU A 209 16.31 15.98 -24.27
N ILE A 210 15.75 14.84 -24.69
CA ILE A 210 16.01 14.34 -26.05
C ILE A 210 15.50 15.30 -27.12
N LYS A 211 14.37 15.99 -26.89
CA LYS A 211 13.83 16.99 -27.83
C LYS A 211 14.71 18.23 -27.90
N GLU A 212 15.26 18.64 -26.76
CA GLU A 212 16.19 19.77 -26.68
C GLU A 212 17.50 19.44 -27.40
N LEU A 213 18.14 18.31 -27.05
CA LEU A 213 19.38 17.85 -27.67
C LEU A 213 19.22 17.57 -29.17
N TRP A 214 18.07 17.03 -29.59
CA TRP A 214 17.78 16.81 -31.00
C TRP A 214 17.80 18.10 -31.82
N ARG A 215 17.17 19.17 -31.30
CA ARG A 215 17.22 20.49 -31.96
C ARG A 215 18.63 21.06 -31.95
N GLU A 216 19.29 21.00 -30.79
CA GLU A 216 20.65 21.51 -30.63
C GLU A 216 21.65 20.83 -31.58
N MET A 217 21.61 19.50 -31.69
CA MET A 217 22.52 18.74 -32.56
C MET A 217 22.26 19.03 -34.04
N LYS A 218 21.01 19.25 -34.44
CA LYS A 218 20.68 19.71 -35.81
C LYS A 218 21.29 21.07 -36.10
N ASP A 219 21.17 22.02 -35.18
CA ASP A 219 21.66 23.39 -35.37
C ASP A 219 23.20 23.45 -35.36
N LYS A 220 23.84 22.77 -34.41
CA LYS A 220 25.30 22.79 -34.21
C LYS A 220 26.04 21.76 -35.07
N LYS A 221 25.32 20.96 -35.86
CA LYS A 221 25.87 19.85 -36.65
C LYS A 221 26.71 18.89 -35.79
N GLY A 222 26.17 18.50 -34.65
CA GLY A 222 26.73 17.46 -33.78
C GLY A 222 26.06 16.09 -33.96
N ASP A 223 26.76 15.02 -33.62
CA ASP A 223 26.18 13.67 -33.54
C ASP A 223 25.42 13.50 -32.22
N LEU A 224 24.24 12.87 -32.24
CA LEU A 224 23.51 12.46 -31.04
C LEU A 224 23.44 10.94 -31.00
N SER A 225 23.93 10.33 -29.93
CA SER A 225 23.78 8.89 -29.70
C SER A 225 22.79 8.60 -28.57
N LEU A 226 21.98 7.56 -28.76
CA LEU A 226 21.00 7.03 -27.81
C LEU A 226 21.29 5.55 -27.60
N ILE A 227 21.43 5.15 -26.34
CA ILE A 227 21.53 3.74 -25.95
C ILE A 227 20.27 3.38 -25.16
N MET A 228 19.58 2.33 -25.57
CA MET A 228 18.48 1.70 -24.83
C MET A 228 19.01 0.42 -24.20
N LEU A 229 18.76 0.21 -22.90
CA LEU A 229 19.20 -0.97 -22.16
C LEU A 229 18.03 -1.61 -21.42
N ASP A 230 18.12 -2.91 -21.18
CA ASP A 230 17.13 -3.65 -20.39
C ASP A 230 17.82 -4.78 -19.63
N ILE A 231 17.38 -5.02 -18.40
CA ILE A 231 17.92 -6.09 -17.56
C ILE A 231 17.40 -7.45 -18.03
N ASP A 232 18.32 -8.32 -18.43
CA ASP A 232 17.97 -9.63 -18.96
C ASP A 232 17.27 -10.49 -17.89
N CYS A 233 16.16 -11.12 -18.27
CA CYS A 233 15.42 -12.06 -17.41
C CYS A 233 14.94 -11.45 -16.07
N PHE A 234 14.71 -10.13 -16.00
CA PHE A 234 14.36 -9.46 -14.75
C PHE A 234 13.06 -9.95 -14.11
N LYS A 235 12.05 -10.32 -14.93
CA LYS A 235 10.84 -10.96 -14.41
C LYS A 235 11.16 -12.25 -13.64
N SER A 236 11.97 -13.14 -14.22
CA SER A 236 12.40 -14.38 -13.56
C SER A 236 13.25 -14.11 -12.31
N TYR A 237 14.06 -13.05 -12.33
CA TYR A 237 14.77 -12.59 -11.14
C TYR A 237 13.79 -12.25 -10.00
N ASN A 238 12.79 -11.41 -10.26
CA ASN A 238 11.78 -11.04 -9.27
C ASN A 238 10.94 -12.23 -8.80
N ASP A 239 10.60 -13.16 -9.69
CA ASP A 239 9.86 -14.37 -9.34
C ASP A 239 10.70 -15.28 -8.40
N THR A 240 12.03 -15.23 -8.50
CA THR A 240 12.95 -16.05 -7.70
C THR A 240 13.28 -15.40 -6.35
N TYR A 241 13.60 -14.11 -6.36
CA TYR A 241 14.15 -13.42 -5.20
C TYR A 241 13.15 -12.50 -4.50
N GLY A 242 12.04 -12.14 -5.16
CA GLY A 242 11.07 -11.18 -4.66
C GLY A 242 11.32 -9.75 -5.15
N HIS A 243 10.30 -8.90 -5.02
CA HIS A 243 10.35 -7.51 -5.51
C HIS A 243 11.32 -6.63 -4.71
N ILE A 244 11.61 -6.92 -3.44
CA ILE A 244 12.53 -6.12 -2.61
C ILE A 244 13.96 -6.25 -3.15
N GLU A 245 14.36 -7.46 -3.49
CA GLU A 245 15.64 -7.80 -4.11
C GLU A 245 15.70 -7.28 -5.54
N GLY A 246 14.59 -7.31 -6.27
CA GLY A 246 14.42 -6.64 -7.56
C GLY A 246 14.71 -5.15 -7.49
N ASP A 247 14.14 -4.46 -6.51
CA ASP A 247 14.35 -3.03 -6.27
C ASP A 247 15.80 -2.71 -5.89
N ALA A 248 16.47 -3.60 -5.15
CA ALA A 248 17.90 -3.49 -4.85
C ALA A 248 18.77 -3.70 -6.11
N CYS A 249 18.39 -4.64 -6.97
CA CYS A 249 19.05 -4.86 -8.25
C CYS A 249 18.93 -3.63 -9.15
N LEU A 250 17.73 -3.04 -9.28
CA LEU A 250 17.50 -1.83 -10.08
C LEU A 250 18.34 -0.65 -9.61
N ARG A 251 18.44 -0.44 -8.29
CA ARG A 251 19.31 0.60 -7.70
C ARG A 251 20.78 0.39 -8.05
N SER A 252 21.27 -0.83 -7.86
CA SER A 252 22.67 -1.18 -8.14
C SER A 252 23.01 -1.03 -9.63
N THR A 253 22.11 -1.47 -10.51
CA THR A 253 22.26 -1.28 -11.96
C THR A 253 22.27 0.21 -12.34
N ALA A 254 21.35 1.01 -11.79
CA ALA A 254 21.30 2.45 -12.07
C ALA A 254 22.60 3.16 -11.63
N GLU A 255 23.13 2.85 -10.45
CA GLU A 255 24.39 3.39 -9.95
C GLU A 255 25.58 2.99 -10.84
N ALA A 256 25.66 1.72 -11.26
CA ALA A 256 26.71 1.23 -12.14
C ALA A 256 26.69 1.93 -13.51
N LEU A 257 25.49 2.06 -14.10
CA LEU A 257 25.31 2.76 -15.38
C LEU A 257 25.68 4.24 -15.25
N LYS A 258 25.21 4.92 -14.19
CA LYS A 258 25.53 6.34 -13.94
C LYS A 258 27.03 6.56 -13.80
N LYS A 259 27.71 5.70 -13.05
CA LYS A 259 29.17 5.77 -12.85
C LYS A 259 29.94 5.53 -14.15
N ALA A 260 29.52 4.56 -14.96
CA ALA A 260 30.17 4.23 -16.22
C ALA A 260 29.93 5.30 -17.32
N ALA A 261 28.72 5.87 -17.38
CA ALA A 261 28.40 6.98 -18.27
C ALA A 261 29.22 8.23 -17.94
N GLY A 262 29.36 8.56 -16.64
CA GLY A 262 30.10 9.73 -16.18
C GLY A 262 29.59 11.02 -16.80
N GLU A 263 30.50 11.90 -17.21
CA GLU A 263 30.15 13.17 -17.87
C GLU A 263 29.81 13.01 -19.36
N LYS A 264 30.02 11.83 -19.94
CA LYS A 264 29.76 11.57 -21.37
C LYS A 264 28.26 11.55 -21.70
N GLY A 265 27.42 11.24 -20.70
CA GLY A 265 26.00 10.98 -20.94
C GLY A 265 25.11 11.11 -19.72
N THR A 266 23.82 11.29 -19.99
CA THR A 266 22.79 11.24 -18.94
C THR A 266 22.08 9.90 -18.98
N VAL A 267 22.03 9.21 -17.85
CA VAL A 267 21.33 7.92 -17.67
C VAL A 267 19.93 8.17 -17.15
N PHE A 268 18.95 7.46 -17.70
CA PHE A 268 17.54 7.57 -17.34
C PHE A 268 16.97 6.20 -17.03
N ARG A 269 16.03 6.14 -16.07
CA ARG A 269 15.13 4.99 -15.96
C ARG A 269 13.97 5.20 -16.92
N TYR A 270 13.91 4.38 -17.95
CA TYR A 270 12.93 4.53 -19.04
C TYR A 270 11.58 3.89 -18.67
N GLY A 271 11.57 2.76 -17.97
CA GLY A 271 10.34 2.15 -17.46
C GLY A 271 10.60 0.73 -16.96
N GLY A 272 10.01 0.33 -15.83
CA GLY A 272 10.28 -1.00 -15.27
C GLY A 272 11.78 -1.24 -15.04
N GLU A 273 12.33 -2.19 -15.78
CA GLU A 273 13.74 -2.60 -15.86
C GLU A 273 14.53 -1.98 -17.03
N GLU A 274 13.91 -1.11 -17.80
CA GLU A 274 14.50 -0.44 -18.97
C GLU A 274 15.21 0.87 -18.57
N PHE A 275 16.37 1.09 -19.16
CA PHE A 275 17.20 2.28 -19.01
C PHE A 275 17.50 2.91 -20.37
N ALA A 276 17.75 4.21 -20.38
CA ALA A 276 18.22 4.92 -21.57
C ALA A 276 19.45 5.77 -21.23
N VAL A 277 20.34 5.98 -22.21
CA VAL A 277 21.51 6.86 -22.08
C VAL A 277 21.56 7.80 -23.28
N LEU A 278 21.52 9.11 -23.02
CA LEU A 278 21.69 10.14 -24.04
C LEU A 278 23.11 10.67 -24.05
N LEU A 279 23.70 10.70 -25.25
CA LEU A 279 25.11 11.04 -25.49
C LEU A 279 25.18 12.16 -26.55
N PRO A 280 25.14 13.43 -26.13
CA PRO A 280 25.33 14.54 -27.06
C PRO A 280 26.78 14.56 -27.59
N TYR A 281 26.97 15.08 -28.80
CA TYR A 281 28.27 15.18 -29.49
C TYR A 281 29.06 13.87 -29.55
N THR A 282 28.35 12.73 -29.66
CA THR A 282 28.95 11.40 -29.59
C THR A 282 28.64 10.63 -30.86
N ASP A 283 29.68 10.27 -31.60
CA ASP A 283 29.57 9.44 -32.78
C ASP A 283 29.27 7.96 -32.45
N TYR A 284 28.91 7.18 -33.46
CA TYR A 284 28.55 5.78 -33.28
C TYR A 284 29.67 4.93 -32.68
N ARG A 285 30.93 5.19 -33.03
CA ARG A 285 32.07 4.38 -32.55
C ARG A 285 32.30 4.62 -31.06
N SER A 286 32.25 5.87 -30.64
CA SER A 286 32.42 6.30 -29.25
C SER A 286 31.23 5.87 -28.41
N GLY A 287 30.01 6.04 -28.93
CA GLY A 287 28.79 5.56 -28.30
C GLY A 287 28.82 4.05 -28.10
N ARG A 288 29.22 3.28 -29.11
CA ARG A 288 29.35 1.83 -29.02
C ARG A 288 30.36 1.41 -27.94
N LYS A 289 31.52 2.05 -27.88
CA LYS A 289 32.51 1.77 -26.83
C LYS A 289 31.92 1.99 -25.43
N LEU A 290 31.15 3.07 -25.26
CA LEU A 290 30.47 3.32 -24.00
C LEU A 290 29.37 2.28 -23.72
N THR A 291 28.63 1.81 -24.72
CA THR A 291 27.69 0.70 -24.55
C THR A 291 28.36 -0.54 -23.98
N GLU A 292 29.52 -0.93 -24.53
CA GLU A 292 30.32 -2.07 -24.05
C GLU A 292 30.82 -1.85 -22.61
N GLU A 293 31.23 -0.62 -22.27
CA GLU A 293 31.62 -0.20 -20.91
C GLU A 293 30.42 -0.31 -19.92
N LEU A 294 29.23 0.14 -20.32
CA LEU A 294 28.00 0.08 -19.51
C LEU A 294 27.58 -1.37 -19.23
N MET A 295 27.55 -2.21 -20.26
CA MET A 295 27.21 -3.63 -20.12
C MET A 295 28.20 -4.34 -19.17
N SER A 296 29.50 -4.06 -19.35
CA SER A 296 30.55 -4.61 -18.48
C SER A 296 30.42 -4.13 -17.04
N ALA A 297 30.03 -2.87 -16.82
CA ALA A 297 29.84 -2.33 -15.48
C ALA A 297 28.73 -3.06 -14.70
N VAL A 298 27.60 -3.37 -15.36
CA VAL A 298 26.50 -4.13 -14.75
C VAL A 298 26.92 -5.58 -14.48
N GLU A 299 27.54 -6.24 -15.45
CA GLU A 299 28.05 -7.61 -15.28
C GLU A 299 29.08 -7.72 -14.13
N ASN A 300 29.91 -6.69 -13.94
CA ASN A 300 30.90 -6.64 -12.87
C ASN A 300 30.31 -6.45 -11.47
N LEU A 301 29.02 -6.13 -11.34
CA LEU A 301 28.34 -6.14 -10.03
C LEU A 301 28.25 -7.55 -9.45
N ARG A 302 28.30 -8.59 -10.30
CA ARG A 302 28.21 -10.00 -9.90
C ARG A 302 26.98 -10.32 -9.02
N ILE A 303 25.87 -9.62 -9.24
CA ILE A 303 24.59 -9.89 -8.57
C ILE A 303 24.10 -11.25 -9.06
N THR A 304 23.98 -12.23 -8.16
CA THR A 304 23.59 -13.61 -8.49
C THR A 304 22.22 -13.67 -9.16
N HIS A 305 22.10 -14.44 -10.23
CA HIS A 305 20.84 -14.67 -10.93
C HIS A 305 20.71 -16.14 -11.34
N GLU A 306 20.27 -16.98 -10.41
CA GLU A 306 20.19 -18.44 -10.60
C GLU A 306 19.15 -18.86 -11.64
N SER A 307 18.09 -18.07 -11.81
CA SER A 307 17.04 -18.31 -12.81
C SER A 307 17.38 -17.75 -14.20
N SER A 308 18.55 -17.13 -14.37
CA SER A 308 19.02 -16.69 -15.68
C SER A 308 19.51 -17.87 -16.49
N PHE A 309 19.04 -17.95 -17.74
CA PHE A 309 19.57 -18.90 -18.72
C PHE A 309 20.78 -18.33 -19.49
N HIS A 310 21.22 -17.10 -19.17
CA HIS A 310 22.33 -16.42 -19.85
C HIS A 310 23.65 -16.57 -19.11
N LYS A 311 23.70 -16.10 -17.87
CA LYS A 311 24.88 -16.08 -17.00
C LYS A 311 24.42 -16.23 -15.55
N PRO A 312 25.26 -16.73 -14.62
CA PRO A 312 24.88 -16.90 -13.22
C PRO A 312 24.72 -15.55 -12.46
N TYR A 313 24.74 -14.43 -13.17
CA TYR A 313 24.62 -13.09 -12.64
C TYR A 313 23.82 -12.21 -13.60
N VAL A 314 23.31 -11.10 -13.06
CA VAL A 314 22.53 -10.11 -13.79
C VAL A 314 23.35 -9.53 -14.96
N THR A 315 22.72 -9.49 -16.14
CA THR A 315 23.25 -8.87 -17.35
C THR A 315 22.22 -7.91 -17.95
N VAL A 316 22.66 -7.09 -18.90
CA VAL A 316 21.79 -6.21 -19.67
C VAL A 316 22.00 -6.43 -21.17
N SER A 317 20.91 -6.36 -21.92
CA SER A 317 20.93 -6.21 -23.37
C SER A 317 20.92 -4.71 -23.71
N ALA A 318 21.54 -4.33 -24.84
CA ALA A 318 21.63 -2.94 -25.25
C ALA A 318 21.48 -2.75 -26.77
N GLY A 319 20.75 -1.70 -27.15
CA GLY A 319 20.63 -1.20 -28.53
C GLY A 319 21.13 0.23 -28.61
N ILE A 320 21.94 0.55 -29.64
CA ILE A 320 22.47 1.90 -29.84
C ILE A 320 22.06 2.47 -31.19
N ALA A 321 21.62 3.72 -31.20
CA ALA A 321 21.42 4.53 -32.39
C ALA A 321 22.27 5.79 -32.34
N THR A 322 22.76 6.22 -33.50
CA THR A 322 23.41 7.52 -33.66
C THR A 322 22.78 8.21 -34.85
N ILE A 323 22.36 9.45 -34.66
CA ILE A 323 21.94 10.34 -35.73
C ILE A 323 23.05 11.35 -36.01
N ARG A 324 23.29 11.59 -37.29
CA ARG A 324 24.22 12.61 -37.78
C ARG A 324 23.46 13.86 -38.25
N PRO A 325 24.13 15.01 -38.32
CA PRO A 325 23.58 16.20 -38.94
C PRO A 325 23.14 15.93 -40.38
N ASN A 326 21.94 16.43 -40.76
CA ASN A 326 21.34 16.34 -42.10
C ASN A 326 20.69 14.99 -42.49
N MET A 327 20.59 14.06 -41.55
CA MET A 327 19.79 12.85 -41.69
C MET A 327 18.28 13.22 -41.75
N PRO A 328 17.50 12.77 -42.76
CA PRO A 328 16.09 13.14 -42.94
C PRO A 328 15.13 12.56 -41.89
N GLU A 329 15.63 11.74 -40.97
CA GLU A 329 14.87 11.03 -39.95
C GLU A 329 14.21 11.96 -38.93
N THR A 330 13.08 11.51 -38.42
CA THR A 330 12.39 12.14 -37.30
C THR A 330 12.98 11.69 -35.96
N LEU A 331 12.67 12.44 -34.90
CA LEU A 331 13.07 12.05 -33.54
C LEU A 331 12.46 10.69 -33.14
N GLN A 332 11.24 10.41 -33.59
CA GLN A 332 10.57 9.13 -33.38
C GLN A 332 11.31 7.98 -34.06
N ASP A 333 11.75 8.16 -35.32
CA ASP A 333 12.52 7.14 -36.04
C ASP A 333 13.85 6.84 -35.32
N PHE A 334 14.50 7.88 -34.78
CA PHE A 334 15.73 7.74 -34.02
C PHE A 334 15.55 6.92 -32.73
N ILE A 335 14.48 7.17 -31.97
CA ILE A 335 14.15 6.39 -30.77
C ILE A 335 13.79 4.96 -31.14
N GLN A 336 12.93 4.78 -32.15
CA GLN A 336 12.49 3.46 -32.61
C GLN A 336 13.67 2.60 -33.07
N LEU A 337 14.64 3.19 -33.76
CA LEU A 337 15.84 2.47 -34.18
C LEU A 337 16.67 1.94 -33.00
N ALA A 338 16.79 2.71 -31.92
CA ALA A 338 17.50 2.25 -30.73
C ALA A 338 16.77 1.08 -30.05
N ASP A 339 15.44 1.17 -29.99
CA ASP A 339 14.55 0.13 -29.47
C ASP A 339 14.60 -1.16 -30.30
N ASP A 340 14.51 -1.05 -31.63
CA ASP A 340 14.62 -2.18 -32.55
C ASP A 340 15.95 -2.92 -32.38
N ARG A 341 17.04 -2.18 -32.19
CA ARG A 341 18.36 -2.77 -31.93
C ARG A 341 18.46 -3.43 -30.56
N LEU A 342 17.80 -2.90 -29.54
CA LEU A 342 17.70 -3.56 -28.23
C LEU A 342 16.92 -4.86 -28.37
N TYR A 343 15.80 -4.85 -29.09
CA TYR A 343 15.02 -6.04 -29.39
C TYR A 343 15.84 -7.10 -30.16
N GLU A 344 16.63 -6.69 -31.15
CA GLU A 344 17.56 -7.58 -31.85
C GLU A 344 18.64 -8.16 -30.94
N SER A 345 19.18 -7.35 -30.02
CA SER A 345 20.17 -7.80 -29.02
C SER A 345 19.57 -8.88 -28.11
N LYS A 346 18.35 -8.66 -27.59
CA LYS A 346 17.63 -9.65 -26.77
C LYS A 346 17.36 -10.95 -27.54
N ARG A 347 16.96 -10.86 -28.82
CA ARG A 347 16.65 -12.03 -29.66
C ARG A 347 17.89 -12.85 -30.02
N ASN A 348 18.94 -12.18 -30.45
CA ASN A 348 20.15 -12.85 -30.94
C ASN A 348 21.05 -13.34 -29.81
N ARG A 349 20.75 -12.96 -28.55
CA ARG A 349 21.56 -13.26 -27.35
C ARG A 349 23.04 -12.93 -27.55
N SER A 350 23.32 -12.00 -28.46
CA SER A 350 24.63 -11.62 -28.96
C SER A 350 24.53 -10.20 -29.50
N TYR A 351 25.47 -9.37 -29.09
CA TYR A 351 25.62 -8.00 -29.60
C TYR A 351 26.00 -8.09 -31.09
N ARG A 352 25.09 -7.77 -32.01
CA ARG A 352 25.40 -7.69 -33.44
C ARG A 352 25.95 -6.30 -33.77
N THR A 353 27.11 -6.32 -34.41
CA THR A 353 28.08 -5.22 -34.36
C THR A 353 28.05 -4.24 -35.53
N GLU A 354 27.14 -4.38 -36.49
CA GLU A 354 27.21 -3.59 -37.72
C GLU A 354 25.84 -3.20 -38.25
N SER A 355 25.53 -1.91 -38.14
CA SER A 355 24.94 -1.11 -39.22
C SER A 355 24.80 0.33 -38.74
N VAL A 356 25.71 1.19 -39.20
CA VAL A 356 25.45 2.63 -39.22
C VAL A 356 24.26 2.83 -40.15
N LEU A 357 23.27 3.65 -39.77
CA LEU A 357 22.30 4.11 -40.77
C LEU A 357 23.08 4.88 -41.82
N THR A 358 23.28 4.23 -42.95
CA THR A 358 23.95 4.79 -44.10
C THR A 358 22.95 4.67 -45.23
N LYS A 359 22.27 5.76 -45.55
CA LYS A 359 21.83 6.11 -46.89
C LYS A 359 21.62 7.60 -47.01
#